data_AF-Q76N15-F1
#
_entry.id   AF-Q76N15-F1
#
_cell.length_a   1.000
_cell.length_b   1.000
_cell.length_c   1.000
_cell.angle_alpha   90.00
_cell.angle_beta   90.00
_cell.angle_gamma   90.00
#
_symmetry.space_group_name_H-M   'P 1'
#
loop_
_entity.id
_entity.type
_entity.pdbx_description
1 polymer ?
#
loop_
_entity_poly.entity_id
_entity_poly.type
_entity_poly.pdbx_seq_one_letter_code
_entity_poly.pdbx_strand_id
1 'polypeptide(L)'
;ELDHDLTTEQFSSSKLSAGQSIGEKSARDASVEIDSVVAGRQLMISTTFNEYEYSPDTISELNQAFKESLQMVISHCTGKHETEKTSSDYGYDKLSLEDLEELLNEYESVDS
;
A
#
# COMPACT_ATOMS: atom_id res chain seq x y z
N GLU A 1 20.50 -4.92 4.42
CA GLU A 1 21.05 -5.10 5.78
C GLU A 1 20.61 -4.01 6.79
N LEU A 2 19.90 -2.94 6.39
CA LEU A 2 19.47 -1.89 7.33
C LEU A 2 18.12 -2.15 8.01
N ASP A 3 17.30 -3.09 7.50
CA ASP A 3 15.94 -3.33 8.03
C ASP A 3 15.92 -4.18 9.31
N HIS A 4 17.02 -4.86 9.65
CA HIS A 4 17.03 -5.80 10.77
C HIS A 4 17.38 -5.13 12.12
N ASP A 5 18.08 -4.00 12.12
CA ASP A 5 18.63 -3.39 13.35
C ASP A 5 17.74 -2.31 13.98
N LEU A 6 16.65 -1.90 13.34
CA LEU A 6 15.68 -0.95 13.91
C LEU A 6 14.89 -1.52 15.11
N THR A 7 15.08 -2.81 15.41
CA THR A 7 14.44 -3.52 16.53
C THR A 7 15.29 -3.56 17.80
N THR A 8 16.54 -3.05 17.76
CA THR A 8 17.37 -2.90 18.95
C THR A 8 17.13 -1.52 19.57
N GLU A 9 16.86 -1.46 20.88
CA GLU A 9 16.59 -0.22 21.65
C GLU A 9 17.75 0.81 21.64
N GLN A 10 18.77 0.60 20.81
CA GLN A 10 19.94 1.48 20.69
C GLN A 10 19.68 2.69 19.79
N PHE A 11 18.71 2.61 18.87
CA PHE A 11 18.34 3.70 17.98
C PHE A 11 16.84 4.00 18.10
N SER A 12 16.51 5.27 18.38
CA SER A 12 15.13 5.76 18.41
C SER A 12 14.91 6.80 17.32
N SER A 13 13.71 6.87 16.75
CA SER A 13 13.35 7.95 15.84
C SER A 13 13.49 9.31 16.55
N SER A 14 14.09 10.27 15.86
CA SER A 14 14.18 11.64 16.36
C SER A 14 12.80 12.28 16.38
N LYS A 15 12.52 13.11 17.40
CA LYS A 15 11.33 13.99 17.43
C LYS A 15 11.47 15.20 16.50
N LEU A 16 12.67 15.44 15.98
CA LEU A 16 12.91 16.49 15.00
C LEU A 16 12.41 16.01 13.64
N SER A 17 11.84 16.93 12.87
CA SER A 17 11.51 16.66 11.47
C SER A 17 12.77 16.18 10.75
N ALA A 18 12.62 15.16 9.90
CA ALA A 18 13.68 14.71 9.00
C ALA A 18 14.14 15.82 8.02
N GLY A 19 13.45 16.97 8.01
CA GLY A 19 13.65 18.02 7.06
C GLY A 19 13.09 17.63 5.70
N GLN A 20 13.36 18.44 4.70
CA GLN A 20 13.10 18.05 3.32
C GLN A 20 14.17 17.05 2.91
N SER A 21 13.75 15.85 2.50
CA SER A 21 14.68 14.78 2.04
C SER A 21 15.49 15.22 0.81
N ILE A 22 14.98 16.19 0.06
CA ILE A 22 15.58 16.78 -1.14
C ILE A 22 15.42 18.30 -1.09
N GLY A 23 16.47 19.03 -1.51
CA GLY A 23 16.44 20.50 -1.54
C GLY A 23 15.41 21.06 -2.52
N GLU A 24 14.83 22.21 -2.17
CA GLU A 24 13.75 22.93 -2.87
C GLU A 24 13.99 23.21 -4.38
N LYS A 25 15.24 23.05 -4.86
CA LYS A 25 15.68 23.33 -6.23
C LYS A 25 16.15 22.11 -7.02
N SER A 26 16.10 20.91 -6.46
CA SER A 26 16.45 19.70 -7.19
C SER A 26 15.27 19.25 -8.05
N ALA A 27 15.50 18.99 -9.34
CA ALA A 27 14.49 18.36 -10.19
C ALA A 27 14.17 16.97 -9.61
N ARG A 28 12.91 16.74 -9.22
CA ARG A 28 12.43 15.42 -8.82
C ARG A 28 12.27 14.58 -10.08
N ASP A 29 12.66 13.30 -10.03
CA ASP A 29 12.47 12.38 -11.15
C ASP A 29 10.99 12.01 -11.36
N ALA A 30 10.17 12.12 -10.29
CA ALA A 30 8.72 11.91 -10.34
C ALA A 30 7.95 13.12 -9.77
N SER A 31 6.83 13.48 -10.40
CA SER A 31 5.99 14.61 -9.97
C SER A 31 5.22 14.35 -8.67
N VAL A 32 4.99 13.07 -8.32
CA VAL A 32 4.39 12.60 -7.06
C VAL A 32 5.12 11.33 -6.64
N GLU A 33 5.54 11.28 -5.38
CA GLU A 33 6.25 10.16 -4.74
C GLU A 33 5.46 9.75 -3.49
N ILE A 34 5.22 8.45 -3.31
CA ILE A 34 4.53 7.89 -2.14
C ILE A 34 5.46 6.89 -1.46
N ASP A 35 5.81 7.18 -0.21
CA ASP A 35 6.60 6.32 0.65
C ASP A 35 5.75 5.76 1.79
N SER A 36 6.07 4.57 2.27
CA SER A 36 5.38 3.98 3.42
C SER A 36 6.30 3.23 4.36
N VAL A 37 5.94 3.22 5.64
CA VAL A 37 6.64 2.48 6.70
C VAL A 37 5.66 2.01 7.75
N VAL A 38 5.92 0.84 8.34
CA VAL A 38 5.23 0.39 9.55
C VAL A 38 6.14 0.65 10.74
N ALA A 39 5.75 1.55 11.63
CA ALA A 39 6.46 1.81 12.89
C ALA A 39 5.46 1.95 14.04
N GLY A 40 5.83 1.45 15.22
CA GLY A 40 4.94 1.51 16.39
C GLY A 40 3.59 0.80 16.19
N ARG A 41 3.55 -0.24 15.34
CA ARG A 41 2.32 -0.95 14.91
C ARG A 41 1.33 -0.11 14.10
N GLN A 42 1.79 1.00 13.52
CA GLN A 42 1.00 1.86 12.66
C GLN A 42 1.62 1.95 11.27
N LEU A 43 0.80 1.76 10.23
CA LEU A 43 1.17 2.08 8.86
C LEU A 43 1.15 3.60 8.69
N MET A 44 2.28 4.16 8.30
CA MET A 44 2.44 5.57 7.94
C MET A 44 2.74 5.66 6.45
N ILE A 45 2.05 6.57 5.78
CA ILE A 45 2.20 6.85 4.35
C ILE A 45 2.50 8.34 4.21
N SER A 46 3.53 8.66 3.46
CA SER A 46 3.96 10.03 3.19
C SER A 46 3.95 10.26 1.68
N THR A 47 3.32 11.35 1.26
CA THR A 47 3.26 11.72 -0.16
C THR A 47 4.02 13.03 -0.32
N THR A 48 5.02 13.01 -1.19
CA THR A 48 5.77 14.20 -1.59
C THR A 48 5.47 14.51 -3.05
N PHE A 49 5.41 15.79 -3.42
CA PHE A 49 4.97 16.17 -4.76
C PHE A 49 5.64 17.47 -5.21
N ASN A 50 5.57 17.71 -6.52
CA ASN A 50 5.97 18.99 -7.12
C ASN A 50 4.84 20.02 -6.97
N GLU A 51 5.05 21.03 -6.12
CA GLU A 51 4.07 22.11 -5.89
C GLU A 51 3.84 23.01 -7.11
N TYR A 52 4.71 22.96 -8.12
CA TYR A 52 4.49 23.65 -9.40
C TYR A 52 3.51 22.90 -10.32
N GLU A 53 3.24 21.61 -10.05
CA GLU A 53 2.35 20.77 -10.85
C GLU A 53 1.04 20.43 -10.13
N TYR A 54 1.07 20.33 -8.80
CA TYR A 54 -0.09 19.95 -7.99
C TYR A 54 -0.27 20.89 -6.80
N SER A 55 -1.53 21.15 -6.46
CA SER A 55 -1.86 21.86 -5.23
C SER A 55 -1.83 20.90 -4.03
N PRO A 56 -1.58 21.42 -2.81
CA PRO A 56 -1.73 20.64 -1.59
C PRO A 56 -3.12 20.01 -1.44
N ASP A 57 -4.18 20.71 -1.87
CA ASP A 57 -5.56 20.21 -1.79
C ASP A 57 -5.74 18.97 -2.67
N THR A 58 -5.24 18.97 -3.91
CA THR A 58 -5.31 17.80 -4.80
C THR A 58 -4.57 16.59 -4.22
N ILE A 59 -3.41 16.81 -3.60
CA ILE A 59 -2.66 15.71 -2.97
C ILE A 59 -3.34 15.23 -1.69
N SER A 60 -4.00 16.13 -0.94
CA SER A 60 -4.82 15.75 0.20
C SER A 60 -6.00 14.86 -0.22
N GLU A 61 -6.68 15.21 -1.31
CA GLU A 61 -7.76 14.39 -1.89
C GLU A 61 -7.24 13.01 -2.33
N LEU A 62 -6.08 12.95 -3.01
CA LEU A 62 -5.41 11.70 -3.37
C LEU A 62 -5.12 10.84 -2.14
N ASN A 63 -4.54 11.42 -1.10
CA ASN A 63 -4.21 10.70 0.14
C ASN A 63 -5.46 10.15 0.84
N GLN A 64 -6.55 10.92 0.84
CA GLN A 64 -7.81 10.48 1.40
C GLN A 64 -8.41 9.31 0.61
N ALA A 65 -8.45 9.42 -0.73
CA ALA A 65 -8.95 8.36 -1.60
C ALA A 65 -8.10 7.09 -1.51
N PHE A 66 -6.77 7.23 -1.40
CA PHE A 66 -5.86 6.10 -1.21
C PHE A 66 -6.15 5.39 0.13
N LYS A 67 -6.30 6.15 1.21
CA LYS A 67 -6.62 5.61 2.54
C LYS A 67 -7.94 4.86 2.54
N GLU A 68 -8.99 5.44 1.96
CA GLU A 68 -10.32 4.81 1.89
C GLU A 68 -10.27 3.50 1.10
N SER A 69 -9.59 3.52 -0.05
CA SER A 69 -9.39 2.32 -0.89
C SER A 69 -8.64 1.23 -0.14
N LEU A 70 -7.56 1.57 0.57
CA LEU A 70 -6.80 0.61 1.37
C LEU A 70 -7.63 0.03 2.52
N GLN A 71 -8.42 0.85 3.21
CA GLN A 71 -9.32 0.39 4.25
C GLN A 71 -10.41 -0.53 3.71
N MET A 72 -10.91 -0.29 2.50
CA MET A 72 -11.86 -1.17 1.82
C MET A 72 -11.23 -2.53 1.53
N VAL A 73 -10.01 -2.57 0.99
CA VAL A 73 -9.28 -3.81 0.73
C VAL A 73 -9.03 -4.59 2.03
N ILE A 74 -8.56 -3.92 3.08
CA ILE A 74 -8.34 -4.56 4.39
C ILE A 74 -9.66 -5.14 4.94
N SER A 75 -10.75 -4.38 4.86
CA SER A 75 -12.06 -4.82 5.36
C SER A 75 -12.58 -6.02 4.56
N HIS A 76 -12.38 -6.01 3.24
CA HIS A 76 -12.72 -7.14 2.38
C HIS A 76 -11.93 -8.38 2.79
N CYS A 77 -10.60 -8.31 2.80
CA CYS A 77 -9.74 -9.46 3.10
C CYS A 77 -9.95 -10.01 4.51
N THR A 78 -10.19 -9.14 5.51
CA THR A 78 -10.46 -9.59 6.89
C THR A 78 -11.86 -10.16 7.09
N GLY A 79 -12.80 -9.86 6.20
CA GLY A 79 -14.13 -10.43 6.18
C GLY A 79 -14.23 -11.80 5.49
N LYS A 80 -13.20 -12.22 4.76
CA LYS A 80 -13.15 -13.54 4.11
C LYS A 80 -12.82 -14.61 5.17
N HIS A 81 -13.71 -15.60 5.31
CA HIS A 81 -13.54 -16.71 6.26
C HIS A 81 -12.70 -17.86 5.69
N GLU A 82 -12.56 -17.93 4.38
CA GLU A 82 -11.78 -18.94 3.68
C GLU A 82 -10.57 -18.31 2.99
N THR A 83 -9.49 -19.09 2.87
CA THR A 83 -8.29 -18.63 2.17
C THR A 83 -8.58 -18.56 0.68
N GLU A 84 -8.65 -17.36 0.13
CA GLU A 84 -8.73 -17.16 -1.31
C GLU A 84 -7.40 -17.52 -1.95
N LYS A 85 -7.44 -18.57 -2.77
CA LYS A 85 -6.29 -18.94 -3.59
C LYS A 85 -6.29 -18.08 -4.84
N THR A 86 -5.14 -17.51 -5.12
CA THR A 86 -4.87 -16.77 -6.35
C THR A 86 -4.50 -17.73 -7.48
N SER A 87 -4.58 -17.28 -8.73
CA SER A 87 -4.19 -18.12 -9.88
C SER A 87 -2.72 -18.56 -9.83
N SER A 88 -1.86 -17.75 -9.19
CA SER A 88 -0.46 -18.11 -8.89
C SER A 88 -0.32 -19.27 -7.91
N ASP A 89 -1.23 -19.47 -6.97
CA ASP A 89 -1.21 -20.64 -6.05
C ASP A 89 -1.42 -21.97 -6.80
N TYR A 90 -1.97 -21.91 -8.02
CA TYR A 90 -2.18 -23.03 -8.92
C TYR A 90 -1.18 -23.10 -10.08
N GLY A 91 -0.21 -22.16 -10.15
CA GLY A 91 0.77 -22.07 -11.22
C GLY A 91 0.19 -21.62 -12.57
N TYR A 92 -0.94 -20.91 -12.57
CA TYR A 92 -1.66 -20.45 -13.76
C TYR A 92 -1.67 -18.93 -13.88
N ASP A 93 -0.53 -18.34 -14.21
CA ASP A 93 -0.34 -16.87 -14.28
C ASP A 93 -1.14 -16.15 -15.38
N LYS A 94 -1.89 -16.89 -16.21
CA LYS A 94 -2.72 -16.34 -17.32
C LYS A 94 -4.20 -16.25 -16.98
N LEU A 95 -4.61 -16.75 -15.82
CA LEU A 95 -5.98 -16.70 -15.37
C LEU A 95 -6.20 -15.42 -14.56
N SER A 96 -7.19 -14.61 -14.96
CA SER A 96 -7.58 -13.43 -14.19
C SER A 96 -8.21 -13.84 -12.87
N LEU A 97 -8.28 -12.90 -11.91
CA LEU A 97 -8.96 -13.15 -10.64
C LEU A 97 -10.45 -13.37 -10.88
N GLU A 98 -11.05 -12.61 -11.80
CA GLU A 98 -12.46 -12.74 -12.17
C GLU A 98 -12.78 -14.12 -12.76
N ASP A 99 -11.97 -14.61 -13.71
CA ASP A 99 -12.17 -15.94 -14.32
C ASP A 99 -12.00 -17.06 -13.28
N LEU A 100 -11.06 -16.90 -12.34
CA LEU A 100 -10.86 -17.85 -11.25
C LEU A 100 -12.05 -17.86 -10.28
N GLU A 101 -12.59 -16.69 -9.95
CA GLU A 101 -13.74 -16.55 -9.06
C GLU A 101 -15.01 -17.14 -9.69
N GLU A 102 -15.22 -16.94 -11.01
CA GLU A 102 -16.31 -17.59 -11.76
C GLU A 102 -16.20 -19.13 -11.72
N LEU A 103 -15.00 -19.67 -11.97
CA LEU A 103 -14.77 -21.11 -11.92
C LEU A 103 -15.03 -21.69 -10.52
N LEU A 104 -14.51 -21.05 -9.47
CA LEU A 104 -14.70 -21.53 -8.09
C LEU A 104 -16.18 -21.52 -7.69
N ASN A 105 -16.92 -20.47 -8.06
CA ASN A 105 -18.36 -20.39 -7.83
C ASN A 105 -19.14 -21.47 -8.59
N GLU A 106 -18.74 -21.81 -9.82
CA GLU A 106 -19.36 -22.91 -10.58
C GLU A 106 -19.17 -24.25 -9.87
N TYR A 107 -17.97 -24.56 -9.34
CA TYR A 107 -17.70 -25.81 -8.63
C TYR A 107 -18.41 -25.90 -7.26
N GLU A 108 -18.48 -24.81 -6.48
CA GLU A 108 -19.24 -24.82 -5.21
C GLU A 108 -20.74 -25.08 -5.40
N SER A 109 -21.30 -24.64 -6.54
CA SER A 109 -22.71 -24.86 -6.87
C SER A 109 -23.07 -26.29 -7.26
N VAL A 110 -22.07 -27.14 -7.54
CA VAL A 110 -22.25 -28.53 -7.99
C VAL A 110 -22.11 -29.54 -6.83
N ASP A 111 -21.40 -29.16 -5.77
CA ASP A 111 -21.20 -29.97 -4.55
C ASP A 111 -22.20 -29.64 -3.40
N SER A 112 -23.25 -28.84 -3.67
CA SER A 112 -24.32 -28.49 -2.72
C SER A 112 -25.66 -29.19 -2.95
#